data_AF-A0AAI8YWH0-F1
#
_entry.id   AF-A0AAI8YWH0-F1
#
_cell.length_a   1.000
_cell.length_b   1.000
_cell.length_c   1.000
_cell.angle_alpha   90.00
_cell.angle_beta   90.00
_cell.angle_gamma   90.00
#
_symmetry.space_group_name_H-M   'P 1'
#
loop_
_entity.id
_entity.type
_entity.pdbx_description
1 polymer ?
#
loop_
_entity_poly.entity_id
_entity_poly.type
_entity_poly.pdbx_seq_one_letter_code
_entity_poly.pdbx_strand_id
1 'polypeptide(L)'
;MTATASEMGTLGSAKEVLQEPSTYRAAHLLGITERSMLPSLGLHGGLSLVAYGIARTTNRVDLKDYLWATGMVANAWYTAVGRHMIFSPRAASFAQALSNLSYSQQALLGAVTAWGTRLTYRVVSRSLARGKDDPRYEVVKKQPGFWNKATLLFGLEAVFQSLISLPFTTAFRTDLLSGFTGAPSDWAPWVRWSAAGLFTAGLFLETIADWQIDSHKKREAVKKEQGGSGELLRSGVWSIVRHPNYLGDALCHFAFPLWTYGTGLFSWAQVAGPLANYFFLRFIGGDRENEASQAERYAKEDREKHSQFELYQLQKHAFWPSVFEIANPWTWVVASVGALGAAATWWAESKLGEAVMAVNPVDPKIGEELASLA
;
A
#
# COMPACT_ATOMS: atom_id res chain seq x y z
N MET A 1 -36.80 30.16 -64.29
CA MET A 1 -35.91 28.99 -64.23
C MET A 1 -34.91 29.28 -63.11
N THR A 2 -35.30 29.01 -61.86
CA THR A 2 -34.87 27.83 -61.06
C THR A 2 -33.39 27.89 -60.70
N ALA A 3 -33.08 28.57 -59.60
CA ALA A 3 -31.86 28.33 -58.85
C ALA A 3 -31.98 26.94 -58.20
N THR A 4 -31.09 26.04 -58.56
CA THR A 4 -31.07 24.65 -58.16
C THR A 4 -30.60 24.50 -56.71
N ALA A 5 -31.39 23.78 -55.93
CA ALA A 5 -31.04 23.28 -54.61
C ALA A 5 -29.84 22.33 -54.71
N SER A 6 -28.63 22.83 -54.43
CA SER A 6 -27.42 22.00 -54.32
C SER A 6 -26.40 22.53 -53.29
N GLU A 7 -26.78 23.49 -52.44
CA GLU A 7 -25.91 24.00 -51.36
C GLU A 7 -26.61 23.96 -49.98
N MET A 8 -27.43 22.92 -49.76
CA MET A 8 -27.98 22.58 -48.44
C MET A 8 -27.62 21.14 -48.02
N GLY A 9 -26.47 20.64 -48.49
CA GLY A 9 -26.01 19.27 -48.27
C GLY A 9 -24.77 19.10 -47.39
N THR A 10 -24.16 20.17 -46.88
CA THR A 10 -22.87 20.12 -46.16
C THR A 10 -22.86 20.88 -44.83
N LEU A 11 -24.03 21.02 -44.18
CA LEU A 11 -24.15 21.40 -42.76
C LEU A 11 -24.46 20.19 -41.87
N GLY A 12 -24.12 18.99 -42.34
CA GLY A 12 -24.29 17.72 -41.64
C GLY A 12 -22.96 17.05 -41.31
N SER A 13 -21.96 17.78 -40.81
CA SER A 13 -20.74 17.15 -40.24
C SER A 13 -19.94 18.10 -39.31
N ALA A 14 -20.65 18.86 -38.47
CA ALA A 14 -20.05 19.53 -37.31
C ALA A 14 -20.69 19.01 -35.99
N LYS A 15 -21.09 17.74 -35.99
CA LYS A 15 -21.42 16.94 -34.80
C LYS A 15 -20.32 15.93 -34.51
N GLU A 16 -19.08 16.21 -34.91
CA GLU A 16 -17.92 15.51 -34.35
C GLU A 16 -17.66 16.06 -32.94
N VAL A 17 -18.31 15.41 -31.99
CA VAL A 17 -17.74 14.99 -30.71
C VAL A 17 -17.05 16.10 -29.90
N LEU A 18 -17.83 17.08 -29.45
CA LEU A 18 -17.62 17.58 -28.09
C LEU A 18 -18.14 16.51 -27.11
N GLN A 19 -17.40 15.40 -26.97
CA GLN A 19 -17.64 14.43 -25.91
C GLN A 19 -17.39 15.15 -24.59
N GLU A 20 -18.44 15.30 -23.79
CA GLU A 20 -18.31 15.99 -22.51
C GLU A 20 -17.25 15.31 -21.63
N PRO A 21 -16.40 16.06 -20.90
CA PRO A 21 -15.41 15.51 -19.98
C PRO A 21 -15.97 14.50 -18.98
N SER A 22 -17.27 14.60 -18.67
CA SER A 22 -18.05 13.68 -17.83
C SER A 22 -18.12 12.26 -18.42
N THR A 23 -18.38 12.12 -19.72
CA THR A 23 -18.46 10.81 -20.40
C THR A 23 -17.12 10.08 -20.47
N TYR A 24 -16.02 10.80 -20.72
CA TYR A 24 -14.67 10.20 -20.69
C TYR A 24 -14.30 9.71 -19.30
N ARG A 25 -14.58 10.49 -18.25
CA ARG A 25 -14.34 10.07 -16.85
C ARG A 25 -15.18 8.86 -16.45
N ALA A 26 -16.44 8.80 -16.87
CA ALA A 26 -17.31 7.66 -16.59
C ALA A 26 -16.81 6.38 -17.27
N ALA A 27 -16.43 6.44 -18.55
CA ALA A 27 -15.85 5.31 -19.27
C ALA A 27 -14.53 4.83 -18.65
N HIS A 28 -13.67 5.76 -18.21
CA HIS A 28 -12.42 5.45 -17.53
C HIS A 28 -12.64 4.78 -16.15
N LEU A 29 -13.59 5.28 -15.34
CA LEU A 29 -13.95 4.69 -14.05
C LEU A 29 -14.59 3.31 -14.20
N LEU A 30 -15.44 3.13 -15.23
CA LEU A 30 -15.98 1.82 -15.61
C LEU A 30 -14.85 0.85 -15.98
N GLY A 31 -13.89 1.29 -16.81
CA GLY A 31 -12.72 0.51 -17.17
C GLY A 31 -11.87 0.10 -15.96
N ILE A 32 -11.63 0.99 -14.99
CA ILE A 32 -10.89 0.66 -13.76
C ILE A 32 -11.65 -0.34 -12.90
N THR A 33 -12.96 -0.17 -12.79
CA THR A 33 -13.81 -1.09 -12.02
C THR A 33 -13.73 -2.49 -12.62
N GLU A 34 -13.98 -2.60 -13.92
CA GLU A 34 -14.01 -3.88 -14.63
C GLU A 34 -12.63 -4.53 -14.73
N ARG A 35 -11.59 -3.74 -15.00
CA ARG A 35 -10.27 -4.27 -15.36
C ARG A 35 -9.26 -4.23 -14.23
N SER A 36 -9.50 -3.53 -13.11
CA SER A 36 -8.61 -3.53 -11.95
C SER A 36 -9.32 -4.03 -10.69
N MET A 37 -10.46 -3.44 -10.32
CA MET A 37 -11.13 -3.71 -9.05
C MET A 37 -11.79 -5.10 -9.03
N LEU A 38 -12.54 -5.49 -10.06
CA LEU A 38 -13.22 -6.79 -10.12
C LEU A 38 -12.25 -7.98 -10.13
N PRO A 39 -11.16 -7.99 -10.93
CA PRO A 39 -10.17 -9.07 -10.87
C PRO A 39 -9.51 -9.17 -9.49
N SER A 40 -9.20 -8.03 -8.87
CA SER A 40 -8.69 -7.98 -7.51
C SER A 40 -9.69 -8.58 -6.52
N LEU A 41 -10.96 -8.19 -6.60
CA LEU A 41 -12.02 -8.71 -5.76
C LEU A 41 -12.25 -10.22 -5.97
N GLY A 42 -12.14 -10.70 -7.22
CA GLY A 42 -12.21 -12.12 -7.54
C GLY A 42 -11.08 -12.91 -6.89
N LEU A 43 -9.85 -12.41 -6.97
CA LEU A 43 -8.67 -13.02 -6.34
C LEU A 43 -8.81 -13.03 -4.81
N HIS A 44 -9.07 -11.87 -4.20
CA HIS A 44 -9.21 -11.77 -2.75
C HIS A 44 -10.42 -12.55 -2.24
N GLY A 45 -11.56 -12.51 -2.93
CA GLY A 45 -12.76 -13.26 -2.60
C GLY A 45 -12.54 -14.77 -2.65
N GLY A 46 -11.88 -15.26 -3.71
CA GLY A 46 -11.52 -16.67 -3.84
C GLY A 46 -10.60 -17.14 -2.71
N LEU A 47 -9.54 -16.37 -2.41
CA LEU A 47 -8.65 -16.65 -1.29
C LEU A 47 -9.37 -16.59 0.07
N SER A 48 -10.27 -15.61 0.25
CA SER A 48 -11.09 -15.47 1.46
C SER A 48 -12.03 -16.64 1.67
N LEU A 49 -12.62 -17.20 0.61
CA LEU A 49 -13.47 -18.39 0.71
C LEU A 49 -12.66 -19.62 1.14
N VAL A 50 -11.48 -19.82 0.56
CA VAL A 50 -10.57 -20.90 0.95
C VAL A 50 -10.12 -20.73 2.40
N ALA A 51 -9.67 -19.53 2.77
CA ALA A 51 -9.25 -19.21 4.13
C ALA A 51 -10.40 -19.37 5.13
N TYR A 52 -11.61 -18.96 4.79
CA TYR A 52 -12.80 -19.16 5.63
C TYR A 52 -13.11 -20.64 5.82
N GLY A 53 -13.04 -21.45 4.75
CA GLY A 53 -13.26 -22.90 4.84
C GLY A 53 -12.27 -23.57 5.78
N ILE A 54 -10.98 -23.25 5.65
CA ILE A 54 -9.92 -23.76 6.53
C ILE A 54 -10.10 -23.23 7.96
N ALA A 55 -10.38 -21.94 8.14
CA ALA A 55 -10.59 -21.32 9.44
C ALA A 55 -11.75 -21.99 10.19
N ARG A 56 -12.86 -22.27 9.50
CA ARG A 56 -14.04 -22.92 10.09
C ARG A 56 -13.77 -24.36 10.49
N THR A 57 -13.01 -25.13 9.71
CA THR A 57 -12.69 -26.53 10.03
C THR A 57 -11.64 -26.65 11.12
N THR A 58 -10.66 -25.74 11.15
CA THR A 58 -9.59 -25.73 12.16
C THR A 58 -9.94 -24.92 13.41
N ASN A 59 -11.07 -24.21 13.40
CA ASN A 59 -11.50 -23.27 14.43
C ASN A 59 -10.48 -22.15 14.73
N ARG A 60 -9.77 -21.70 13.68
CA ARG A 60 -8.70 -20.68 13.71
C ARG A 60 -9.07 -19.46 12.88
N VAL A 61 -9.57 -18.41 13.52
CA VAL A 61 -9.99 -17.17 12.84
C VAL A 61 -8.78 -16.35 12.38
N ASP A 62 -7.66 -16.42 13.10
CA ASP A 62 -6.42 -15.71 12.78
C ASP A 62 -5.83 -16.04 11.40
N LEU A 63 -6.29 -17.10 10.72
CA LEU A 63 -5.93 -17.37 9.32
C LEU A 63 -6.30 -16.20 8.38
N LYS A 64 -7.35 -15.44 8.68
CA LYS A 64 -7.68 -14.23 7.91
C LYS A 64 -6.55 -13.18 7.98
N ASP A 65 -5.81 -13.12 9.08
CA ASP A 65 -4.71 -12.16 9.24
C ASP A 65 -3.50 -12.55 8.37
N TYR A 66 -3.31 -13.85 8.11
CA TYR A 66 -2.30 -14.34 7.17
C TYR A 66 -2.68 -13.93 5.75
N LEU A 67 -3.96 -14.08 5.40
CA LEU A 67 -4.48 -13.66 4.12
C LEU A 67 -4.39 -12.14 3.93
N TRP A 68 -4.64 -11.37 4.99
CA TRP A 68 -4.46 -9.91 4.98
C TRP A 68 -3.04 -9.53 4.56
N ALA A 69 -2.04 -10.15 5.19
CA ALA A 69 -0.63 -9.85 4.96
C ALA A 69 -0.10 -10.32 3.59
N THR A 70 -0.58 -11.47 3.10
CA THR A 70 -0.05 -12.12 1.89
C THR A 70 -0.85 -11.82 0.63
N GLY A 71 -2.17 -11.65 0.75
CA GLY A 71 -3.09 -11.53 -0.38
C GLY A 71 -2.79 -10.33 -1.27
N MET A 72 -2.45 -9.17 -0.69
CA MET A 72 -2.17 -7.96 -1.46
C MET A 72 -0.86 -8.07 -2.26
N VAL A 73 0.16 -8.72 -1.69
CA VAL A 73 1.42 -9.02 -2.40
C VAL A 73 1.16 -10.02 -3.53
N ALA A 74 0.40 -11.07 -3.27
CA ALA A 74 0.02 -12.05 -4.29
C ALA A 74 -0.76 -11.39 -5.44
N ASN A 75 -1.68 -10.47 -5.12
CA ASN A 75 -2.43 -9.71 -6.11
C ASN A 75 -1.54 -8.80 -6.97
N ALA A 76 -0.56 -8.12 -6.35
CA ALA A 76 0.42 -7.31 -7.05
C ALA A 76 1.28 -8.15 -8.02
N TRP A 77 1.84 -9.26 -7.55
CA TRP A 77 2.65 -10.17 -8.38
C TRP A 77 1.84 -10.86 -9.48
N TYR A 78 0.62 -11.29 -9.17
CA TYR A 78 -0.28 -11.85 -10.18
C TYR A 78 -0.59 -10.82 -11.26
N THR A 79 -0.87 -9.56 -10.89
CA THR A 79 -1.20 -8.51 -11.85
C THR A 79 0.03 -8.08 -12.67
N ALA A 80 1.20 -7.98 -12.05
CA ALA A 80 2.44 -7.55 -12.70
C ALA A 80 3.06 -8.63 -13.60
N VAL A 81 2.96 -9.91 -13.20
CA VAL A 81 3.71 -11.01 -13.82
C VAL A 81 2.79 -12.18 -14.15
N GLY A 82 2.07 -12.70 -13.16
CA GLY A 82 1.32 -13.96 -13.28
C GLY A 82 0.31 -13.99 -14.43
N ARG A 83 -0.49 -12.92 -14.61
CA ARG A 83 -1.46 -12.85 -15.70
C ARG A 83 -0.82 -12.85 -17.08
N HIS A 84 0.37 -12.27 -17.22
CA HIS A 84 1.10 -12.26 -18.48
C HIS A 84 1.73 -13.62 -18.79
N MET A 85 2.05 -14.40 -17.77
CA MET A 85 2.51 -15.78 -17.96
C MET A 85 1.36 -16.70 -18.41
N ILE A 86 0.15 -16.49 -17.86
CA ILE A 86 -1.00 -17.38 -18.07
C ILE A 86 -1.81 -17.02 -19.33
N PHE A 87 -2.05 -15.73 -19.58
CA PHE A 87 -3.02 -15.27 -20.58
C PHE A 87 -2.40 -14.57 -21.79
N SER A 88 -1.07 -14.40 -21.85
CA SER A 88 -0.45 -13.79 -23.04
C SER A 88 -0.48 -14.76 -24.24
N PRO A 89 -0.73 -14.28 -25.47
CA PRO A 89 -0.78 -15.10 -26.68
C PRO A 89 0.49 -15.92 -26.95
N ARG A 90 1.64 -15.45 -26.44
CA ARG A 90 2.85 -16.25 -26.24
C ARG A 90 3.10 -16.25 -24.74
N ALA A 91 3.04 -17.40 -24.09
CA ALA A 91 3.28 -17.52 -22.66
C ALA A 91 4.65 -16.89 -22.33
N ALA A 92 4.62 -15.72 -21.70
CA ALA A 92 5.84 -15.04 -21.32
C ALA A 92 6.51 -15.86 -20.22
N SER A 93 7.81 -16.09 -20.32
CA SER A 93 8.56 -16.61 -19.17
C SER A 93 8.53 -15.58 -18.02
N PHE A 94 8.76 -16.03 -16.79
CA PHE A 94 8.85 -15.13 -15.63
C PHE A 94 9.84 -13.98 -15.85
N ALA A 95 11.03 -14.30 -16.38
CA ALA A 95 12.08 -13.31 -16.65
C ALA A 95 11.62 -12.28 -17.69
N GLN A 96 10.96 -12.71 -18.77
CA GLN A 96 10.42 -11.82 -19.80
C GLN A 96 9.33 -10.90 -19.24
N ALA A 97 8.38 -11.46 -18.48
CA ALA A 97 7.31 -10.68 -17.88
C ALA A 97 7.85 -9.61 -16.92
N LEU A 98 8.87 -9.96 -16.11
CA LEU A 98 9.53 -9.00 -15.22
C LEU A 98 10.32 -7.93 -15.99
N SER A 99 11.06 -8.32 -17.04
CA SER A 99 11.84 -7.38 -17.86
C SER A 99 10.97 -6.41 -18.68
N ASN A 100 9.71 -6.78 -18.95
CA ASN A 100 8.76 -5.90 -19.64
C ASN A 100 8.23 -4.77 -18.74
N LEU A 101 8.40 -4.87 -17.42
CA LEU A 101 8.06 -3.79 -16.50
C LEU A 101 9.12 -2.69 -16.60
N SER A 102 8.66 -1.44 -16.64
CA SER A 102 9.55 -0.28 -16.47
C SER A 102 10.28 -0.36 -15.13
N TYR A 103 11.44 0.29 -15.01
CA TYR A 103 12.18 0.38 -13.75
C TYR A 103 11.28 0.85 -12.59
N SER A 104 10.43 1.86 -12.84
CA SER A 104 9.53 2.38 -11.80
C SER A 104 8.46 1.38 -11.37
N GLN A 105 7.95 0.55 -12.29
CA GLN A 105 7.04 -0.55 -11.96
C GLN A 105 7.75 -1.66 -11.17
N GLN A 106 9.00 -1.99 -11.52
CA GLN A 106 9.81 -2.95 -10.76
C GLN A 106 10.08 -2.44 -9.33
N ALA A 107 10.42 -1.15 -9.19
CA ALA A 107 10.63 -0.51 -7.90
C ALA A 107 9.36 -0.50 -7.05
N LEU A 108 8.20 -0.19 -7.65
CA LEU A 108 6.89 -0.27 -6.99
C LEU A 108 6.57 -1.69 -6.53
N LEU A 109 6.80 -2.71 -7.38
CA LEU A 109 6.59 -4.11 -7.02
C LEU A 109 7.53 -4.54 -5.87
N GLY A 110 8.78 -4.09 -5.91
CA GLY A 110 9.76 -4.29 -4.85
C GLY A 110 9.32 -3.66 -3.53
N ALA A 111 8.80 -2.43 -3.56
CA ALA A 111 8.27 -1.73 -2.39
C ALA A 111 7.08 -2.48 -1.78
N VAL A 112 6.08 -2.87 -2.59
CA VAL A 112 4.94 -3.68 -2.12
C VAL A 112 5.41 -5.01 -1.52
N THR A 113 6.39 -5.65 -2.14
CA THR A 113 6.97 -6.91 -1.66
C THR A 113 7.69 -6.72 -0.33
N ALA A 114 8.48 -5.65 -0.16
CA ALA A 114 9.19 -5.36 1.07
C ALA A 114 8.22 -5.09 2.23
N TRP A 115 7.21 -4.24 2.01
CA TRP A 115 6.17 -3.95 2.99
C TRP A 115 5.39 -5.21 3.38
N GLY A 116 4.88 -5.96 2.39
CA GLY A 116 4.03 -7.12 2.65
C GLY A 116 4.80 -8.31 3.21
N THR A 117 6.08 -8.48 2.87
CA THR A 117 6.96 -9.50 3.49
C THR A 117 7.17 -9.20 4.97
N ARG A 118 7.44 -7.95 5.32
CA ARG A 118 7.56 -7.53 6.72
C ARG A 118 6.26 -7.78 7.49
N LEU A 119 5.11 -7.41 6.91
CA LEU A 119 3.81 -7.63 7.55
C LEU A 119 3.50 -9.13 7.72
N THR A 120 3.80 -9.93 6.68
CA THR A 120 3.64 -11.39 6.71
C THR A 120 4.51 -12.00 7.80
N TYR A 121 5.80 -11.67 7.83
CA TYR A 121 6.72 -12.12 8.88
C TYR A 121 6.16 -11.79 10.26
N ARG A 122 5.66 -10.57 10.46
CA ARG A 122 5.12 -10.08 11.73
C ARG A 122 3.87 -10.83 12.20
N VAL A 123 2.95 -11.12 11.29
CA VAL A 123 1.71 -11.84 11.62
C VAL A 123 2.00 -13.32 11.87
N VAL A 124 2.72 -13.96 10.94
CA VAL A 124 3.03 -15.39 11.00
C VAL A 124 3.88 -15.72 12.22
N SER A 125 4.96 -14.98 12.48
CA SER A 125 5.83 -15.22 13.64
C SER A 125 5.06 -15.16 14.96
N ARG A 126 4.17 -14.17 15.12
CA ARG A 126 3.35 -14.02 16.33
C ARG A 126 2.33 -15.13 16.49
N SER A 127 1.66 -15.52 15.40
CA SER A 127 0.68 -16.61 15.48
C SER A 127 1.35 -17.97 15.72
N LEU A 128 2.50 -18.25 15.09
CA LEU A 128 3.29 -19.46 15.36
C LEU A 128 3.79 -19.50 16.81
N ALA A 129 4.35 -18.39 17.32
CA ALA A 129 4.81 -18.32 18.71
C ALA A 129 3.66 -18.51 19.71
N ARG A 130 2.43 -18.10 19.35
CA ARG A 130 1.25 -18.28 20.20
C ARG A 130 0.74 -19.72 20.19
N GLY A 131 0.87 -20.44 19.07
CA GLY A 131 0.38 -21.81 18.87
C GLY A 131 -1.15 -21.96 18.82
N LYS A 132 -1.90 -20.97 19.30
CA LYS A 132 -3.38 -20.91 19.31
C LYS A 132 -3.90 -19.64 18.62
N ASP A 133 -5.21 -19.59 18.43
CA ASP A 133 -5.91 -18.44 17.85
C ASP A 133 -5.61 -17.15 18.64
N ASP A 134 -5.74 -16.00 18.00
CA ASP A 134 -5.54 -14.73 18.69
C ASP A 134 -6.61 -14.55 19.77
N PRO A 135 -6.25 -14.14 21.01
CA PRO A 135 -7.21 -13.96 22.10
C PRO A 135 -8.39 -13.04 21.74
N ARG A 136 -8.20 -12.08 20.83
CA ARG A 136 -9.30 -11.23 20.34
C ARG A 136 -10.42 -12.04 19.68
N TYR A 137 -10.07 -13.11 18.98
CA TYR A 137 -11.05 -13.95 18.30
C TYR A 137 -11.74 -14.93 19.22
N GLU A 138 -11.09 -15.37 20.30
CA GLU A 138 -11.73 -16.22 21.31
C GLU A 138 -12.94 -15.54 21.96
N VAL A 139 -12.94 -14.21 22.07
CA VAL A 139 -14.09 -13.45 22.56
C VAL A 139 -15.21 -13.43 21.52
N VAL A 140 -14.89 -13.12 20.26
CA VAL A 140 -15.88 -12.99 19.19
C VAL A 140 -16.51 -14.34 18.82
N LYS A 141 -15.76 -15.43 18.90
CA LYS A 141 -16.24 -16.81 18.66
C LYS A 141 -17.37 -17.24 19.61
N LYS A 142 -17.49 -16.62 20.79
CA LYS A 142 -18.57 -16.91 21.76
C LYS A 142 -19.94 -16.43 21.29
N GLN A 143 -20.01 -15.60 20.26
CA GLN A 143 -21.28 -15.09 19.74
C GLN A 143 -22.08 -16.21 19.05
N PRO A 144 -23.40 -16.32 19.30
CA PRO A 144 -24.25 -17.31 18.64
C PRO A 144 -24.19 -17.20 17.11
N GLY A 145 -23.94 -18.34 16.47
CA GLY A 145 -23.85 -18.44 15.01
C GLY A 145 -22.64 -17.71 14.41
N PHE A 146 -21.57 -17.47 15.18
CA PHE A 146 -20.37 -16.76 14.74
C PHE A 146 -19.88 -17.20 13.36
N TRP A 147 -19.68 -18.51 13.14
CA TRP A 147 -19.15 -19.02 11.88
C TRP A 147 -20.05 -18.73 10.67
N ASN A 148 -21.37 -18.62 10.84
CA ASN A 148 -22.29 -18.24 9.76
C ASN A 148 -22.17 -16.76 9.42
N LYS A 149 -21.84 -15.91 10.40
CA LYS A 149 -21.60 -14.47 10.21
C LYS A 149 -20.17 -14.16 9.77
N ALA A 150 -19.22 -15.05 10.08
CA ALA A 150 -17.81 -14.86 9.75
C ALA A 150 -17.55 -14.87 8.23
N THR A 151 -18.42 -15.44 7.40
CA THR A 151 -18.35 -15.28 5.94
C THR A 151 -18.36 -13.80 5.52
N LEU A 152 -19.18 -12.98 6.16
CA LEU A 152 -19.24 -11.54 5.93
C LEU A 152 -17.94 -10.86 6.34
N LEU A 153 -17.33 -11.27 7.46
CA LEU A 153 -16.05 -10.74 7.91
C LEU A 153 -14.94 -10.99 6.87
N PHE A 154 -14.79 -12.22 6.40
CA PHE A 154 -13.79 -12.59 5.39
C PHE A 154 -14.08 -11.94 4.02
N GLY A 155 -15.37 -11.79 3.68
CA GLY A 155 -15.79 -11.11 2.44
C GLY A 155 -15.53 -9.60 2.47
N LEU A 156 -15.82 -8.93 3.59
CA LEU A 156 -15.52 -7.51 3.75
C LEU A 156 -14.02 -7.24 3.72
N GLU A 157 -13.20 -8.10 4.33
CA GLU A 157 -11.74 -7.98 4.23
C GLU A 157 -11.26 -8.11 2.78
N ALA A 158 -11.84 -9.01 1.97
CA ALA A 158 -11.51 -9.09 0.55
C ALA A 158 -11.84 -7.81 -0.22
N VAL A 159 -12.95 -7.14 0.12
CA VAL A 159 -13.31 -5.83 -0.46
C VAL A 159 -12.28 -4.78 -0.06
N PHE A 160 -11.91 -4.69 1.23
CA PHE A 160 -10.90 -3.74 1.70
C PHE A 160 -9.53 -3.99 1.07
N GLN A 161 -9.06 -5.24 1.02
CA GLN A 161 -7.79 -5.58 0.36
C GLN A 161 -7.80 -5.18 -1.12
N SER A 162 -8.95 -5.32 -1.79
CA SER A 162 -9.09 -4.91 -3.19
C SER A 162 -9.03 -3.40 -3.38
N LEU A 163 -9.62 -2.62 -2.46
CA LEU A 163 -9.52 -1.17 -2.47
C LEU A 163 -8.10 -0.70 -2.14
N ILE A 164 -7.53 -1.23 -1.06
CA ILE A 164 -6.19 -0.88 -0.55
C ILE A 164 -5.11 -1.15 -1.61
N SER A 165 -5.26 -2.20 -2.40
CA SER A 165 -4.31 -2.58 -3.45
C SER A 165 -4.45 -1.85 -4.78
N LEU A 166 -5.44 -0.95 -4.94
CA LEU A 166 -5.62 -0.18 -6.18
C LEU A 166 -4.36 0.59 -6.64
N PRO A 167 -3.65 1.35 -5.77
CA PRO A 167 -2.49 2.13 -6.18
C PRO A 167 -1.44 1.32 -6.93
N PHE A 168 -1.14 0.11 -6.44
CA PHE A 168 -0.09 -0.71 -7.02
C PHE A 168 -0.58 -1.74 -8.03
N THR A 169 -1.83 -2.22 -7.96
CA THR A 169 -2.36 -3.14 -8.98
C THR A 169 -2.71 -2.44 -10.29
N THR A 170 -3.30 -1.24 -10.22
CA THR A 170 -3.68 -0.47 -11.41
C THR A 170 -2.46 -0.06 -12.24
N ALA A 171 -1.32 0.24 -11.59
CA ALA A 171 -0.08 0.62 -12.26
C ALA A 171 0.51 -0.48 -13.17
N PHE A 172 0.10 -1.74 -12.98
CA PHE A 172 0.53 -2.88 -13.78
C PHE A 172 -0.43 -3.24 -14.92
N ARG A 173 -1.47 -2.43 -15.18
CA ARG A 173 -2.53 -2.72 -16.16
C ARG A 173 -2.54 -1.77 -17.36
N THR A 174 -1.37 -1.30 -17.77
CA THR A 174 -1.20 -0.35 -18.89
C THR A 174 -1.57 -0.90 -20.26
N ASP A 175 -1.60 -2.22 -20.42
CA ASP A 175 -2.12 -2.95 -21.58
C ASP A 175 -3.66 -2.96 -21.66
N LEU A 176 -4.34 -2.73 -20.53
CA LEU A 176 -5.79 -2.83 -20.41
C LEU A 176 -6.47 -1.50 -20.09
N LEU A 177 -5.74 -0.54 -19.52
CA LEU A 177 -6.22 0.75 -19.07
C LEU A 177 -5.47 1.86 -19.81
N SER A 178 -6.21 2.91 -20.16
CA SER A 178 -5.69 4.17 -20.70
C SER A 178 -6.20 5.32 -19.84
N GLY A 179 -5.81 6.57 -20.13
CA GLY A 179 -6.30 7.73 -19.37
C GLY A 179 -5.57 7.98 -18.05
N PHE A 180 -4.37 7.41 -17.88
CA PHE A 180 -3.49 7.75 -16.78
C PHE A 180 -3.05 9.22 -16.85
N THR A 181 -2.79 9.77 -15.68
CA THR A 181 -2.29 11.13 -15.50
C THR A 181 -1.01 11.10 -14.66
N GLY A 182 -0.27 12.20 -14.68
CA GLY A 182 0.98 12.30 -13.95
C GLY A 182 1.35 13.73 -13.61
N ALA A 183 2.39 13.86 -12.80
CA ALA A 183 3.05 15.13 -12.57
C ALA A 183 3.64 15.68 -13.88
N PRO A 184 3.74 17.01 -14.04
CA PRO A 184 4.49 17.62 -15.14
C PRO A 184 5.91 17.05 -15.23
N SER A 185 6.47 16.93 -16.43
CA SER A 185 7.78 16.29 -16.69
C SER A 185 8.88 16.79 -15.76
N ASP A 186 8.93 18.11 -15.53
CA ASP A 186 9.99 18.77 -14.77
C ASP A 186 9.89 18.47 -13.26
N TRP A 187 8.68 18.12 -12.79
CA TRP A 187 8.37 17.81 -11.38
C TRP A 187 8.26 16.31 -11.12
N ALA A 188 8.02 15.51 -12.15
CA ALA A 188 7.81 14.07 -12.05
C ALA A 188 8.93 13.33 -11.28
N PRO A 189 10.23 13.62 -11.51
CA PRO A 189 11.30 12.99 -10.72
C PRO A 189 11.22 13.32 -9.23
N TRP A 190 11.01 14.58 -8.87
CA TRP A 190 10.89 15.03 -7.48
C TRP A 190 9.73 14.35 -6.74
N VAL A 191 8.61 14.16 -7.43
CA VAL A 191 7.44 13.43 -6.93
C VAL A 191 7.79 11.96 -6.68
N ARG A 192 8.50 11.29 -7.61
CA ARG A 192 8.93 9.89 -7.42
C ARG A 192 9.90 9.74 -6.26
N TRP A 193 10.90 10.62 -6.15
CA TRP A 193 11.88 10.55 -5.05
C TRP A 193 11.21 10.83 -3.70
N SER A 194 10.25 11.75 -3.67
CA SER A 194 9.44 12.01 -2.48
C SER A 194 8.56 10.81 -2.09
N ALA A 195 7.98 10.11 -3.06
CA ALA A 195 7.28 8.85 -2.81
C ALA A 195 8.22 7.78 -2.23
N ALA A 196 9.42 7.62 -2.79
CA ALA A 196 10.42 6.70 -2.25
C ALA A 196 10.85 7.06 -0.83
N GLY A 197 11.04 8.35 -0.55
CA GLY A 197 11.36 8.81 0.80
C GLY A 197 10.23 8.57 1.80
N LEU A 198 8.98 8.82 1.38
CA LEU A 198 7.80 8.56 2.20
C LEU A 198 7.64 7.07 2.52
N PHE A 199 7.83 6.21 1.51
CA PHE A 199 7.76 4.77 1.66
C PHE A 199 8.83 4.24 2.61
N THR A 200 10.08 4.66 2.42
CA THR A 200 11.21 4.19 3.25
C THR A 200 11.12 4.69 4.70
N ALA A 201 10.67 5.92 4.93
CA ALA A 201 10.37 6.42 6.27
C ALA A 201 9.25 5.61 6.95
N GLY A 202 8.18 5.30 6.20
CA GLY A 202 7.09 4.46 6.68
C GLY A 202 7.54 3.05 7.06
N LEU A 203 8.25 2.38 6.15
CA LEU A 203 8.77 1.03 6.35
C LEU A 203 9.74 0.96 7.54
N PHE A 204 10.56 2.00 7.72
CA PHE A 204 11.45 2.12 8.87
C PHE A 204 10.67 2.27 10.18
N LEU A 205 9.69 3.17 10.25
CA LEU A 205 8.81 3.33 11.42
C LEU A 205 8.17 2.00 11.81
N GLU A 206 7.59 1.31 10.83
CA GLU A 206 6.97 0.00 10.98
C GLU A 206 7.92 -1.05 11.57
N THR A 207 9.10 -1.17 10.96
CA THR A 207 10.09 -2.18 11.33
C THR A 207 10.67 -1.92 12.72
N ILE A 208 11.02 -0.67 13.02
CA ILE A 208 11.59 -0.29 14.32
C ILE A 208 10.54 -0.32 15.42
N ALA A 209 9.30 0.11 15.15
CA ALA A 209 8.22 0.04 16.13
C ALA A 209 7.96 -1.40 16.59
N ASP A 210 7.91 -2.33 15.64
CA ASP A 210 7.72 -3.75 15.92
C ASP A 210 8.88 -4.37 16.71
N TRP A 211 10.11 -4.06 16.32
CA TRP A 211 11.29 -4.54 17.02
C TRP A 211 11.36 -3.98 18.44
N GLN A 212 11.06 -2.69 18.64
CA GLN A 212 11.08 -2.06 19.96
C GLN A 212 10.01 -2.64 20.88
N ILE A 213 8.77 -2.84 20.41
CA ILE A 213 7.70 -3.38 21.24
C ILE A 213 7.93 -4.84 21.61
N ASP A 214 8.51 -5.65 20.72
CA ASP A 214 8.84 -7.04 21.02
C ASP A 214 9.98 -7.14 22.04
N SER A 215 11.02 -6.35 21.83
CA SER A 215 12.15 -6.28 22.75
C SER A 215 11.70 -5.80 24.13
N HIS A 216 10.79 -4.81 24.17
CA HIS A 216 10.19 -4.33 25.40
C HIS A 216 9.38 -5.41 26.11
N LYS A 217 8.50 -6.12 25.40
CA LYS A 217 7.69 -7.22 25.97
C LYS A 217 8.56 -8.32 26.58
N LYS A 218 9.67 -8.68 25.93
CA LYS A 218 10.62 -9.68 26.46
C LYS A 218 11.28 -9.19 27.74
N ARG A 219 11.76 -7.95 27.78
CA ARG A 219 12.35 -7.35 28.99
C ARG A 219 11.35 -7.24 30.13
N GLU A 220 10.12 -6.84 29.82
CA GLU A 220 9.02 -6.74 30.78
C GLU A 220 8.64 -8.08 31.38
N ALA A 221 8.64 -9.16 30.58
CA ALA A 221 8.39 -10.51 31.09
C ALA A 221 9.43 -10.91 32.14
N VAL A 222 10.72 -10.71 31.84
CA VAL A 222 11.83 -11.00 32.77
C VAL A 222 11.73 -10.12 34.03
N LYS A 223 11.44 -8.82 33.87
CA LYS A 223 11.29 -7.90 35.00
C LYS A 223 10.15 -8.32 35.93
N LYS A 224 9.02 -8.77 35.36
CA LYS A 224 7.87 -9.24 36.12
C LYS A 224 8.17 -10.55 36.86
N GLU A 225 8.94 -11.46 36.26
CA GLU A 225 9.42 -12.68 36.93
C GLU A 225 10.34 -12.37 38.12
N GLN A 226 11.09 -11.27 38.04
CA GLN A 226 11.96 -10.77 39.12
C GLN A 226 11.21 -9.92 40.17
N GLY A 227 9.87 -9.83 40.09
CA GLY A 227 9.05 -9.07 41.03
C GLY A 227 9.02 -7.55 40.80
N GLY A 228 9.55 -7.07 39.68
CA GLY A 228 9.48 -5.65 39.31
C GLY A 228 8.12 -5.25 38.74
N SER A 229 7.78 -3.96 38.84
CA SER A 229 6.53 -3.42 38.28
C SER A 229 6.62 -3.20 36.76
N GLY A 230 5.46 -3.28 36.11
CA GLY A 230 5.35 -3.16 34.66
C GLY A 230 5.53 -1.73 34.16
N GLU A 231 6.24 -1.58 33.03
CA GLU A 231 6.43 -0.30 32.35
C GLU A 231 5.85 -0.29 30.93
N LEU A 232 5.30 0.86 30.53
CA LEU A 232 4.83 1.10 29.16
C LEU A 232 5.97 1.64 28.28
N LEU A 233 6.10 1.10 27.07
CA LEU A 233 7.06 1.58 26.08
C LEU A 233 6.65 2.98 25.58
N ARG A 234 7.46 3.99 25.94
CA ARG A 234 7.27 5.40 25.54
C ARG A 234 8.53 6.05 24.94
N SER A 235 9.58 5.25 24.75
CA SER A 235 10.86 5.67 24.17
C SER A 235 10.98 5.21 22.72
N GLY A 236 11.99 5.70 22.00
CA GLY A 236 12.22 5.24 20.63
C GLY A 236 11.26 5.91 19.65
N VAL A 237 10.82 5.18 18.61
CA VAL A 237 9.79 5.71 17.69
C VAL A 237 8.43 5.85 18.37
N TRP A 238 8.20 5.12 19.48
CA TRP A 238 7.03 5.30 20.34
C TRP A 238 7.05 6.64 21.09
N SER A 239 8.18 7.34 21.16
CA SER A 239 8.18 8.70 21.71
C SER A 239 7.55 9.73 20.77
N ILE A 240 7.37 9.41 19.48
CA ILE A 240 6.81 10.32 18.48
C ILE A 240 5.27 10.31 18.53
N VAL A 241 4.68 9.11 18.45
CA VAL A 241 3.23 8.86 18.47
C VAL A 241 2.93 7.54 19.19
N ARG A 242 1.68 7.33 19.61
CA ARG A 242 1.30 6.11 20.35
C ARG A 242 1.25 4.86 19.49
N HIS A 243 1.03 4.96 18.18
CA HIS A 243 1.04 3.82 17.24
C HIS A 243 1.94 4.10 16.03
N PRO A 244 3.28 4.13 16.21
CA PRO A 244 4.22 4.48 15.14
C PRO A 244 4.22 3.46 14.00
N ASN A 245 3.86 2.20 14.28
CA ASN A 245 3.65 1.17 13.27
C ASN A 245 2.44 1.45 12.36
N TYR A 246 1.35 2.02 12.88
CA TYR A 246 0.20 2.39 12.05
C TYR A 246 0.45 3.66 11.25
N LEU A 247 1.18 4.62 11.84
CA LEU A 247 1.67 5.78 11.10
C LEU A 247 2.53 5.33 9.91
N GLY A 248 3.51 4.46 10.15
CA GLY A 248 4.40 3.97 9.10
C GLY A 248 3.66 3.22 7.99
N ASP A 249 2.68 2.37 8.33
CA ASP A 249 1.85 1.68 7.33
C ASP A 249 1.04 2.67 6.47
N ALA A 250 0.50 3.73 7.06
CA ALA A 250 -0.17 4.77 6.29
C ALA A 250 0.81 5.53 5.37
N LEU A 251 2.01 5.88 5.83
CA LEU A 251 3.02 6.53 4.98
C LEU A 251 3.38 5.65 3.77
N CYS A 252 3.58 4.34 3.98
CA CYS A 252 3.79 3.38 2.89
C CYS A 252 2.65 3.41 1.87
N HIS A 253 1.39 3.37 2.33
CA HIS A 253 0.24 3.36 1.43
C HIS A 253 -0.01 4.70 0.72
N PHE A 254 0.28 5.83 1.36
CA PHE A 254 0.24 7.15 0.70
C PHE A 254 1.39 7.33 -0.31
N ALA A 255 2.51 6.63 -0.12
CA ALA A 255 3.61 6.65 -1.08
C ALA A 255 3.25 6.00 -2.41
N PHE A 256 2.45 4.93 -2.44
CA PHE A 256 2.13 4.23 -3.68
C PHE A 256 1.43 5.10 -4.75
N PRO A 257 0.32 5.82 -4.48
CA PRO A 257 -0.29 6.69 -5.48
C PRO A 257 0.57 7.92 -5.80
N LEU A 258 1.40 8.39 -4.87
CA LEU A 258 2.37 9.45 -5.17
C LEU A 258 3.45 8.95 -6.15
N TRP A 259 3.88 7.70 -5.98
CA TRP A 259 4.81 7.03 -6.87
C TRP A 259 4.24 6.94 -8.29
N THR A 260 3.01 6.44 -8.43
CA THR A 260 2.36 6.32 -9.75
C THR A 260 2.10 7.69 -10.39
N TYR A 261 1.85 8.73 -9.59
CA TYR A 261 1.71 10.11 -10.09
C TYR A 261 3.02 10.63 -10.66
N GLY A 262 4.14 10.37 -9.99
CA GLY A 262 5.47 10.69 -10.51
C GLY A 262 5.89 9.87 -11.74
N THR A 263 5.21 8.76 -12.05
CA THR A 263 5.51 7.91 -13.23
C THR A 263 4.49 8.06 -14.36
N GLY A 264 3.49 8.93 -14.22
CA GLY A 264 2.41 9.06 -15.22
C GLY A 264 1.45 7.87 -15.28
N LEU A 265 1.40 7.05 -14.23
CA LEU A 265 0.52 5.88 -14.10
C LEU A 265 -0.60 6.10 -13.07
N PHE A 266 -0.87 7.36 -12.71
CA PHE A 266 -1.85 7.68 -11.68
C PHE A 266 -3.26 7.79 -12.25
N SER A 267 -4.19 7.28 -11.45
CA SER A 267 -5.63 7.47 -11.62
C SER A 267 -6.23 7.85 -10.29
N TRP A 268 -7.23 8.74 -10.30
CA TRP A 268 -7.94 9.16 -9.09
C TRP A 268 -8.55 8.01 -8.28
N ALA A 269 -8.89 6.89 -8.93
CA ALA A 269 -9.38 5.71 -8.22
C ALA A 269 -8.33 5.13 -7.25
N GLN A 270 -7.03 5.33 -7.51
CA GLN A 270 -5.96 4.87 -6.64
C GLN A 270 -5.98 5.56 -5.27
N VAL A 271 -6.54 6.77 -5.16
CA VAL A 271 -6.68 7.48 -3.87
C VAL A 271 -7.59 6.71 -2.90
N ALA A 272 -8.52 5.90 -3.40
CA ALA A 272 -9.35 5.04 -2.56
C ALA A 272 -8.52 4.06 -1.73
N GLY A 273 -7.34 3.65 -2.21
CA GLY A 273 -6.46 2.71 -1.52
C GLY A 273 -5.94 3.20 -0.17
N PRO A 274 -5.12 4.27 -0.10
CA PRO A 274 -4.65 4.79 1.17
C PRO A 274 -5.77 5.30 2.07
N LEU A 275 -6.89 5.81 1.52
CA LEU A 275 -8.05 6.21 2.32
C LEU A 275 -8.74 5.01 2.98
N ALA A 276 -8.94 3.92 2.23
CA ALA A 276 -9.48 2.68 2.78
C ALA A 276 -8.54 2.09 3.84
N ASN A 277 -7.22 2.11 3.60
CA ASN A 277 -6.23 1.66 4.56
C ASN A 277 -6.26 2.49 5.84
N TYR A 278 -6.23 3.82 5.71
CA TYR A 278 -6.29 4.74 6.83
C TYR A 278 -7.58 4.56 7.64
N PHE A 279 -8.73 4.42 6.98
CA PHE A 279 -10.00 4.15 7.62
C PHE A 279 -9.98 2.82 8.39
N PHE A 280 -9.44 1.76 7.79
CA PHE A 280 -9.35 0.45 8.44
C PHE A 280 -8.48 0.51 9.70
N LEU A 281 -7.31 1.16 9.62
CA LEU A 281 -6.40 1.35 10.74
C LEU A 281 -6.99 2.23 11.85
N ARG A 282 -7.82 3.22 11.53
CA ARG A 282 -8.35 4.15 12.55
C ARG A 282 -9.63 3.65 13.22
N PHE A 283 -10.47 2.89 12.49
CA PHE A 283 -11.85 2.66 12.92
C PHE A 283 -12.27 1.19 13.03
N ILE A 284 -11.71 0.29 12.22
CA ILE A 284 -12.19 -1.10 12.17
C ILE A 284 -11.34 -2.05 13.01
N GLY A 285 -10.00 -1.93 12.96
CA GLY A 285 -9.14 -2.92 13.62
C GLY A 285 -7.77 -2.42 14.07
N GLY A 286 -7.53 -1.10 14.06
CA GLY A 286 -6.27 -0.53 14.51
C GLY A 286 -6.38 0.20 15.84
N ASP A 287 -6.07 1.49 15.88
CA ASP A 287 -5.69 2.18 17.13
C ASP A 287 -6.81 2.25 18.18
N ARG A 288 -8.04 2.59 17.78
CA ARG A 288 -9.14 2.80 18.72
C ARG A 288 -9.53 1.54 19.48
N GLU A 289 -9.67 0.42 18.78
CA GLU A 289 -10.01 -0.87 19.40
C GLU A 289 -8.86 -1.39 20.25
N ASN A 290 -7.62 -1.26 19.75
CA ASN A 290 -6.42 -1.66 20.47
C ASN A 290 -6.25 -0.84 21.77
N GLU A 291 -6.43 0.48 21.73
CA GLU A 291 -6.36 1.33 22.92
C GLU A 291 -7.49 1.03 23.92
N ALA A 292 -8.72 0.79 23.45
CA ALA A 292 -9.83 0.41 24.34
C ALA A 292 -9.56 -0.93 25.05
N SER A 293 -9.07 -1.93 24.30
CA SER A 293 -8.69 -3.23 24.86
C SER A 293 -7.51 -3.11 25.84
N GLN A 294 -6.51 -2.27 25.53
CA GLN A 294 -5.37 -2.01 26.40
C GLN A 294 -5.80 -1.34 27.71
N ALA A 295 -6.63 -0.30 27.63
CA ALA A 295 -7.16 0.40 28.80
C ALA A 295 -7.93 -0.55 29.71
N GLU A 296 -8.84 -1.36 29.16
CA GLU A 296 -9.62 -2.32 29.94
C GLU A 296 -8.72 -3.37 30.62
N ARG A 297 -7.72 -3.89 29.90
CA ARG A 297 -6.79 -4.89 30.45
C ARG A 297 -5.92 -4.29 31.56
N TYR A 298 -5.34 -3.11 31.33
CA TYR A 298 -4.48 -2.47 32.33
C TYR A 298 -5.28 -2.07 33.57
N ALA A 299 -6.52 -1.60 33.42
CA ALA A 299 -7.39 -1.30 34.57
C ALA A 299 -7.63 -2.53 35.47
N LYS A 300 -7.69 -3.73 34.90
CA LYS A 300 -7.92 -4.98 35.63
C LYS A 300 -6.63 -5.61 36.18
N GLU A 301 -5.54 -5.54 35.43
CA GLU A 301 -4.33 -6.32 35.72
C GLU A 301 -3.21 -5.50 36.39
N ASP A 302 -3.10 -4.20 36.08
CA ASP A 302 -1.93 -3.39 36.46
C ASP A 302 -2.29 -1.88 36.53
N ARG A 303 -2.60 -1.41 37.74
CA ARG A 303 -2.99 -0.03 38.01
C ARG A 303 -1.89 0.98 37.64
N GLU A 304 -0.62 0.64 37.81
CA GLU A 304 0.49 1.52 37.45
C GLU A 304 0.58 1.69 35.93
N LYS A 305 0.48 0.59 35.18
CA LYS A 305 0.42 0.65 33.71
C LYS A 305 -0.79 1.42 33.22
N HIS A 306 -1.93 1.31 33.89
CA HIS A 306 -3.12 2.08 33.54
C HIS A 306 -2.86 3.59 33.66
N SER A 307 -2.31 4.05 34.79
CA SER A 307 -1.95 5.46 34.96
C SER A 307 -0.87 5.94 33.99
N GLN A 308 0.13 5.10 33.70
CA GLN A 308 1.13 5.42 32.66
C GLN A 308 0.49 5.57 31.28
N PHE A 309 -0.50 4.74 30.94
CA PHE A 309 -1.21 4.79 29.68
C PHE A 309 -2.08 6.05 29.56
N GLU A 310 -2.81 6.43 30.61
CA GLU A 310 -3.58 7.69 30.64
C GLU A 310 -2.67 8.91 30.46
N LEU A 311 -1.53 8.96 31.16
CA LEU A 311 -0.54 10.03 30.99
C LEU A 311 -0.01 10.08 29.56
N TYR A 312 0.27 8.92 28.97
CA TYR A 312 0.74 8.85 27.60
C TYR A 312 -0.33 9.32 26.60
N GLN A 313 -1.62 9.05 26.88
CA GLN A 313 -2.72 9.53 26.06
C GLN A 313 -2.87 11.06 26.08
N LEU A 314 -2.53 11.69 27.20
CA LEU A 314 -2.52 13.15 27.36
C LEU A 314 -1.32 13.81 26.67
N GLN A 315 -0.17 13.13 26.64
CA GLN A 315 1.09 13.70 26.15
C GLN A 315 1.31 13.54 24.65
N LYS A 316 0.88 12.43 24.07
CA LYS A 316 1.21 12.06 22.68
C LYS A 316 -0.04 11.74 21.91
N HIS A 317 -0.13 12.14 20.66
CA HIS A 317 -1.25 11.76 19.79
C HIS A 317 -1.18 10.28 19.39
N ALA A 318 -2.35 9.68 19.09
CA ALA A 318 -2.45 8.28 18.70
C ALA A 318 -1.69 7.99 17.38
N PHE A 319 -1.91 8.85 16.39
CA PHE A 319 -1.58 8.55 14.99
C PHE A 319 -0.66 9.58 14.34
N TRP A 320 -1.08 10.86 14.31
CA TRP A 320 -0.30 11.93 13.68
C TRP A 320 0.58 12.64 14.71
N PRO A 321 1.88 12.87 14.42
CA PRO A 321 2.77 13.56 15.33
C PRO A 321 2.30 14.99 15.57
N SER A 322 2.53 15.49 16.79
CA SER A 322 2.37 16.92 17.06
C SER A 322 3.46 17.71 16.33
N VAL A 323 3.20 18.98 16.01
CA VAL A 323 4.21 19.88 15.47
C VAL A 323 5.43 20.02 16.40
N PHE A 324 5.24 19.81 17.71
CA PHE A 324 6.31 19.84 18.71
C PHE A 324 7.25 18.62 18.64
N GLU A 325 6.89 17.56 17.91
CA GLU A 325 7.78 16.41 17.70
C GLU A 325 9.01 16.76 16.85
N ILE A 326 9.10 17.96 16.30
CA ILE A 326 10.34 18.46 15.69
C ILE A 326 11.51 18.52 16.68
N ALA A 327 11.23 18.65 17.99
CA ALA A 327 12.24 18.58 19.04
C ALA A 327 12.68 17.13 19.36
N ASN A 328 11.98 16.12 18.84
CA ASN A 328 12.24 14.71 19.11
C ASN A 328 13.35 14.18 18.17
N PRO A 329 14.47 13.64 18.69
CA PRO A 329 15.54 13.10 17.86
C PRO A 329 15.08 11.98 16.91
N TRP A 330 14.10 11.16 17.32
CA TRP A 330 13.60 10.08 16.48
C TRP A 330 12.85 10.58 15.25
N THR A 331 12.23 11.76 15.31
CA THR A 331 11.61 12.41 14.15
C THR A 331 12.66 12.66 13.06
N TRP A 332 13.83 13.16 13.45
CA TRP A 332 14.94 13.42 12.52
C TRP A 332 15.60 12.15 12.00
N VAL A 333 15.69 11.10 12.82
CA VAL A 333 16.15 9.78 12.34
C VAL A 333 15.22 9.25 11.25
N VAL A 334 13.90 9.29 11.47
CA VAL A 334 12.90 8.85 10.49
C VAL A 334 12.97 9.70 9.21
N ALA A 335 13.04 11.02 9.34
CA ALA A 335 13.17 11.93 8.20
C ALA A 335 14.46 11.68 7.41
N SER A 336 15.57 11.41 8.09
CA SER A 336 16.86 11.10 7.46
C SER A 336 16.82 9.79 6.69
N VAL A 337 16.17 8.75 7.23
CA VAL A 337 15.95 7.49 6.50
C VAL A 337 15.10 7.71 5.25
N GLY A 338 14.06 8.53 5.33
CA GLY A 338 13.29 8.94 4.16
C GLY A 338 14.13 9.67 3.11
N ALA A 339 14.95 10.64 3.55
CA ALA A 339 15.85 11.35 2.64
C ALA A 339 16.86 10.42 1.94
N LEU A 340 17.39 9.43 2.66
CA LEU A 340 18.26 8.41 2.08
C LEU A 340 17.53 7.53 1.06
N GLY A 341 16.27 7.16 1.32
CA GLY A 341 15.45 6.45 0.34
C GLY A 341 15.22 7.25 -0.94
N ALA A 342 14.89 8.53 -0.81
CA ALA A 342 14.76 9.44 -1.96
C ALA A 342 16.06 9.56 -2.75
N ALA A 343 17.20 9.74 -2.06
CA ALA A 343 18.52 9.83 -2.67
C ALA A 343 18.93 8.54 -3.38
N ALA A 344 18.60 7.37 -2.81
CA ALA A 344 18.87 6.08 -3.44
C ALA A 344 18.11 5.90 -4.77
N THR A 345 16.84 6.31 -4.82
CA THR A 345 16.06 6.29 -6.06
C THR A 345 16.58 7.27 -7.09
N TRP A 346 16.94 8.50 -6.67
CA TRP A 346 17.60 9.47 -7.54
C TRP A 346 18.89 8.91 -8.15
N TRP A 347 19.74 8.31 -7.32
CA TRP A 347 21.00 7.72 -7.76
C TRP A 347 20.77 6.59 -8.77
N ALA A 348 19.82 5.69 -8.50
CA ALA A 348 19.50 4.60 -9.42
C ALA A 348 18.96 5.11 -10.77
N GLU A 349 18.08 6.12 -10.76
CA GLU A 349 17.57 6.74 -11.99
C GLU A 349 18.70 7.43 -12.78
N SER A 350 19.65 8.08 -12.10
CA SER A 350 20.80 8.72 -12.77
C SER A 350 21.68 7.72 -13.51
N LYS A 351 21.92 6.53 -12.92
CA LYS A 351 22.72 5.48 -13.53
C LYS A 351 22.02 4.79 -14.70
N LEU A 352 20.70 4.66 -14.63
CA LEU A 352 19.92 4.20 -15.77
C LEU A 352 19.99 5.20 -16.93
N GLY A 353 19.92 6.50 -16.64
CA GLY A 353 20.11 7.56 -17.64
C GLY A 353 21.48 7.49 -18.32
N GLU A 354 22.56 7.38 -17.54
CA GLU A 354 23.92 7.21 -18.06
C GLU A 354 24.03 5.96 -18.96
N ALA A 355 23.48 4.82 -18.53
CA ALA A 355 23.53 3.58 -19.29
C ALA A 355 22.73 3.65 -20.60
N VAL A 356 21.55 4.29 -20.61
CA VAL A 356 20.75 4.50 -21.82
C VAL A 356 21.51 5.39 -22.81
N MET A 357 22.15 6.47 -22.33
CA MET A 357 22.96 7.36 -23.17
C MET A 357 24.20 6.65 -23.73
N ALA A 358 24.82 5.75 -22.96
CA ALA A 358 25.97 4.97 -23.42
C ALA A 358 25.60 3.92 -24.50
N VAL A 359 24.37 3.41 -24.49
CA VAL A 359 23.86 2.43 -25.48
C VAL A 359 23.31 3.11 -26.74
N ASN A 360 22.91 4.38 -26.66
CA ASN A 360 22.45 5.20 -27.80
C ASN A 360 23.45 6.33 -28.14
N PRO A 361 24.70 6.02 -28.57
CA PRO A 361 25.55 7.04 -29.15
C PRO A 361 25.07 7.28 -30.58
N VAL A 362 24.06 8.14 -30.77
CA VAL A 362 24.00 8.86 -32.05
C VAL A 362 25.22 9.76 -32.03
N ASP A 363 26.29 9.31 -32.71
CA ASP A 363 27.47 10.13 -32.94
C ASP A 363 26.99 11.45 -33.58
N PRO A 364 27.23 12.61 -32.93
CA PRO A 364 26.83 13.91 -33.47
C PRO A 364 27.29 14.11 -34.92
N LYS A 365 28.41 13.48 -35.32
CA LYS A 365 28.93 13.53 -36.68
C LYS A 365 28.04 12.83 -37.71
N ILE A 366 27.36 11.75 -37.34
CA ILE A 366 26.46 11.01 -38.25
C ILE A 366 25.18 11.83 -38.48
N GLY A 367 24.72 12.56 -37.46
CA GLY A 367 23.60 13.50 -37.60
C GLY A 367 23.92 14.68 -38.52
N GLU A 368 25.13 15.23 -38.42
CA GLU A 368 25.60 16.32 -39.30
C GLU A 368 25.89 15.85 -40.73
N GLU A 369 26.48 14.66 -40.93
CA GLU A 369 26.67 14.10 -42.28
C GLU A 369 25.33 13.81 -42.98
N LEU A 370 24.35 13.24 -42.27
CA LEU A 370 23.02 13.01 -42.84
C LEU A 370 22.24 14.29 -43.13
N ALA A 371 22.43 15.35 -42.32
CA ALA A 371 21.86 16.67 -42.59
C ALA A 371 22.56 17.40 -43.75
N SER A 372 23.81 17.06 -44.07
CA SER A 372 24.53 17.58 -45.24
C SER A 372 24.21 16.84 -46.55
N LEU A 373 23.53 15.70 -46.46
CA LEU A 373 23.08 14.86 -47.57
C LEU A 373 21.58 15.04 -47.91
N ALA A 374 20.87 15.88 -47.17
CA ALA A 374 19.50 16.34 -47.44
C ALA A 374 19.51 17.78 -47.95
#